data_AF-A0A7X5VQX5-F1
#
_entry.id   AF-A0A7X5VQX5-F1
#
_cell.length_a   1.000
_cell.length_b   1.000
_cell.length_c   1.000
_cell.angle_alpha   90.00
_cell.angle_beta   90.00
_cell.angle_gamma   90.00
#
_symmetry.space_group_name_H-M   'P 1'
#
loop_
_entity.id
_entity.type
_entity.pdbx_description
1 polymer ?
#
loop_
_entity_poly.entity_id
_entity_poly.type
_entity_poly.pdbx_seq_one_letter_code
_entity_poly.pdbx_strand_id
1 'polypeptide(L)'
;MTVPITGLVDTAMLGHLADIRFLAGVALGAILFDYVYWTFGFLRMTTTGLTAQAVGRGDRHDEYGHLARFTLLALGAAALVLLLQVPLREAGFGLLGG
;
A
#
# COMPACT_ATOMS: atom_id res chain seq x y z
N MET A 1 4.62 -15.91 -2.19
CA MET A 1 6.06 -16.05 -2.48
C MET A 1 6.38 -15.19 -3.71
N THR A 2 6.54 -13.88 -3.54
CA THR A 2 6.85 -12.91 -4.63
C THR A 2 7.93 -11.90 -4.23
N VAL A 3 8.39 -11.94 -2.97
CA VAL A 3 9.44 -11.08 -2.39
C VAL A 3 10.67 -10.91 -3.30
N PRO A 4 11.23 -11.96 -3.93
CA PRO A 4 12.42 -11.76 -4.77
C PRO A 4 12.15 -11.01 -6.09
N ILE A 5 10.93 -11.06 -6.63
CA ILE A 5 10.58 -10.32 -7.86
C ILE A 5 10.36 -8.84 -7.54
N THR A 6 9.69 -8.53 -6.44
CA THR A 6 9.49 -7.14 -6.00
C THR A 6 10.83 -6.44 -5.74
N GLY A 7 11.77 -7.09 -5.04
CA GLY A 7 13.10 -6.52 -4.81
C GLY A 7 13.91 -6.30 -6.10
N LEU A 8 13.70 -7.13 -7.12
CA LEU A 8 14.37 -7.00 -8.42
C LEU A 8 13.79 -5.82 -9.23
N VAL A 9 12.49 -5.58 -9.16
CA VAL A 9 11.82 -4.42 -9.76
C VAL A 9 12.24 -3.12 -9.06
N ASP A 10 12.31 -3.10 -7.74
CA ASP A 10 12.77 -1.92 -6.97
C ASP A 10 14.22 -1.57 -7.33
N THR A 11 15.08 -2.58 -7.41
CA THR A 11 16.49 -2.40 -7.81
C THR A 11 16.61 -1.92 -9.26
N ALA A 12 15.79 -2.44 -10.18
CA ALA A 12 15.80 -2.04 -11.59
C ALA A 12 15.29 -0.60 -11.80
N MET A 13 14.25 -0.19 -11.07
CA MET A 13 13.76 1.20 -11.06
C MET A 13 14.82 2.15 -10.53
N LEU A 14 15.47 1.81 -9.41
CA LEU A 14 16.53 2.62 -8.80
C LEU A 14 17.77 2.71 -9.71
N GLY A 15 18.11 1.63 -10.44
CA GLY A 15 19.25 1.57 -11.36
C GLY A 15 19.07 2.33 -12.67
N HIS A 16 17.85 2.72 -13.05
CA HIS A 16 17.58 3.47 -14.30
C HIS A 16 17.70 4.99 -14.14
N LEU A 17 17.70 5.53 -12.91
CA LEU A 17 17.91 6.96 -12.66
C LEU A 17 19.43 7.27 -12.57
N ALA A 18 20.03 7.60 -13.71
CA ALA A 18 21.47 7.90 -13.84
C ALA A 18 21.94 9.21 -13.15
N ASP A 19 21.05 10.00 -12.55
CA ASP A 19 21.36 11.32 -11.98
C ASP A 19 20.96 11.39 -10.49
N ILE A 20 21.97 11.53 -9.62
CA ILE A 20 21.93 11.34 -8.14
C ILE A 20 20.90 12.26 -7.46
N ARG A 21 20.63 13.44 -8.02
CA ARG A 21 19.67 14.40 -7.44
C ARG A 21 18.22 13.94 -7.56
N PHE A 22 17.86 13.28 -8.66
CA PHE A 22 16.52 12.70 -8.80
C PHE A 22 16.39 11.41 -7.98
N LEU A 23 17.49 10.68 -7.78
CA LEU A 23 17.54 9.48 -6.96
C LEU A 23 17.12 9.74 -5.51
N ALA A 24 17.62 10.83 -4.90
CA ALA A 24 17.28 11.18 -3.51
C ALA A 24 15.79 11.50 -3.33
N GLY A 25 15.19 12.23 -4.27
CA GLY A 25 13.76 12.54 -4.25
C GLY A 25 12.87 11.30 -4.46
N VAL A 26 13.25 10.43 -5.39
CA VAL A 26 12.55 9.16 -5.63
C VAL A 26 12.70 8.21 -4.45
N ALA A 27 13.88 8.12 -3.83
CA ALA A 27 14.12 7.30 -2.65
C ALA A 27 13.27 7.75 -1.46
N LEU A 28 13.20 9.07 -1.19
CA LEU A 28 12.34 9.62 -0.14
C LEU A 28 10.85 9.35 -0.42
N GLY A 29 10.43 9.52 -1.68
CA GLY A 29 9.07 9.19 -2.11
C GLY A 29 8.73 7.72 -1.93
N ALA A 30 9.67 6.82 -2.27
CA ALA A 30 9.52 5.38 -2.09
C ALA A 30 9.44 4.99 -0.61
N ILE A 31 10.28 5.56 0.26
CA ILE A 31 10.26 5.32 1.71
C ILE A 31 8.92 5.77 2.31
N LEU A 32 8.45 6.98 1.96
CA LEU A 32 7.17 7.49 2.44
C LEU A 32 6.00 6.62 1.95
N PHE A 33 6.02 6.23 0.67
CA PHE A 33 5.02 5.34 0.11
C PHE A 33 5.02 3.98 0.81
N ASP A 34 6.19 3.38 1.03
CA ASP A 34 6.32 2.07 1.68
C ASP A 34 5.79 2.11 3.12
N TYR A 35 6.11 3.17 3.88
CA TYR A 35 5.55 3.39 5.23
C TYR A 35 4.02 3.50 5.23
N VAL A 36 3.47 4.33 4.34
CA VAL A 36 2.02 4.51 4.22
C VAL A 36 1.36 3.18 3.83
N TYR A 37 1.90 2.52 2.81
CA TYR A 37 1.42 1.23 2.32
C TYR A 37 1.46 0.14 3.40
N TRP A 38 2.56 0.04 4.16
CA TRP A 38 2.71 -0.93 5.24
C TRP A 38 1.68 -0.73 6.35
N THR A 39 1.32 0.53 6.62
CA THR A 39 0.25 0.87 7.58
C THR A 39 -1.09 0.29 7.17
N PHE A 40 -1.38 0.13 5.87
CA PHE A 40 -2.60 -0.54 5.38
C PHE A 40 -2.47 -2.06 5.29
N GLY A 41 -1.34 -2.64 5.70
CA GLY A 41 -1.12 -4.09 5.75
C GLY A 41 -2.18 -4.84 6.57
N PHE A 42 -2.80 -4.17 7.55
CA PHE A 42 -3.89 -4.75 8.33
C PHE A 42 -5.14 -5.01 7.50
N LEU A 43 -5.50 -4.17 6.51
CA LEU A 43 -6.70 -4.39 5.69
C LEU A 43 -6.60 -5.72 4.94
N ARG A 44 -5.39 -6.03 4.45
CA ARG A 44 -5.10 -7.30 3.79
C ARG A 44 -5.29 -8.47 4.76
N MET A 45 -4.72 -8.40 5.96
CA MET A 45 -4.87 -9.45 6.98
C MET A 45 -6.33 -9.61 7.45
N THR A 46 -7.05 -8.51 7.67
CA THR A 46 -8.46 -8.51 8.07
C THR A 46 -9.36 -9.12 7.00
N THR A 47 -9.15 -8.77 5.73
CA THR A 47 -9.94 -9.32 4.61
C THR A 47 -9.68 -10.82 4.47
N THR A 48 -8.42 -11.26 4.45
CA THR A 48 -8.09 -12.70 4.35
C THR A 48 -8.64 -13.50 5.55
N GLY A 49 -8.55 -12.97 6.77
CA GLY A 49 -9.06 -13.64 7.97
C GLY A 49 -10.58 -13.78 7.95
N LEU A 50 -11.32 -12.72 7.60
CA LEU A 50 -12.78 -12.75 7.56
C LEU A 50 -13.31 -13.57 6.37
N THR A 51 -12.66 -13.53 5.21
CA THR A 51 -12.99 -14.43 4.09
C THR A 51 -12.76 -15.89 4.48
N ALA A 52 -11.65 -16.24 5.15
CA ALA A 52 -11.40 -17.61 5.59
C ALA A 52 -12.46 -18.10 6.60
N GLN A 53 -12.94 -17.22 7.48
CA GLN A 53 -14.04 -17.53 8.40
C GLN A 53 -15.38 -17.73 7.68
N ALA A 54 -15.69 -16.90 6.69
CA ALA A 54 -16.90 -17.04 5.89
C ALA A 54 -16.91 -18.34 5.07
N VAL A 55 -15.78 -18.66 4.42
CA VAL A 55 -15.58 -19.92 3.69
C VAL A 55 -15.77 -21.13 4.63
N GLY A 56 -15.20 -21.08 5.84
CA GLY A 56 -15.34 -22.15 6.83
C GLY A 56 -16.77 -22.37 7.34
N ARG A 57 -17.66 -21.38 7.22
CA ARG A 57 -19.08 -21.47 7.62
C ARG A 57 -20.00 -21.96 6.50
N GLY A 58 -19.53 -22.08 5.26
CA GLY A 58 -20.29 -22.64 4.15
C GLY A 58 -21.41 -21.75 3.59
N ASP A 59 -21.49 -20.49 4.02
CA ASP A 59 -22.59 -19.57 3.68
C ASP A 59 -22.20 -18.64 2.50
N ARG A 60 -22.34 -19.16 1.28
CA ARG A 60 -21.91 -18.49 0.04
C ARG A 60 -22.66 -17.18 -0.26
N HIS A 61 -23.84 -16.98 0.31
CA HIS A 61 -24.61 -15.77 0.05
C HIS A 61 -24.03 -14.57 0.80
N ASP A 62 -23.50 -14.81 2.00
CA ASP A 62 -22.89 -13.78 2.85
C ASP A 62 -21.49 -13.40 2.34
N GLU A 63 -20.82 -14.31 1.63
CA GLU A 63 -19.47 -14.16 1.09
C GLU A 63 -19.34 -12.99 0.09
N TYR A 64 -20.32 -12.82 -0.81
CA TYR A 64 -20.35 -11.72 -1.78
C TYR A 64 -20.60 -10.36 -1.12
N GLY A 65 -21.42 -10.31 -0.06
CA GLY A 65 -21.70 -9.09 0.69
C GLY A 65 -20.45 -8.59 1.43
N HIS A 66 -19.66 -9.51 1.98
CA HIS A 66 -18.38 -9.20 2.60
C HIS A 66 -17.36 -8.71 1.57
N LEU A 67 -17.29 -9.34 0.39
CA LEU A 67 -16.38 -8.92 -0.68
C LEU A 67 -16.65 -7.47 -1.09
N ALA A 68 -17.91 -7.11 -1.37
CA ALA A 68 -18.29 -5.75 -1.75
C ALA A 68 -17.92 -4.71 -0.67
N ARG A 69 -18.13 -5.04 0.61
CA ARG A 69 -17.76 -4.17 1.74
C ARG A 69 -16.26 -3.96 1.84
N PHE A 70 -15.45 -5.02 1.75
CA PHE A 70 -14.00 -4.89 1.82
C PHE A 70 -13.44 -4.17 0.60
N THR A 71 -14.00 -4.38 -0.59
CA THR A 71 -13.62 -3.64 -1.80
C THR A 71 -13.93 -2.15 -1.65
N LEU A 72 -15.13 -1.80 -1.16
CA LEU A 72 -15.50 -0.40 -0.88
C LEU A 72 -14.57 0.24 0.16
N LEU A 73 -14.23 -0.49 1.23
CA LEU A 73 -13.35 -0.01 2.28
C LEU A 73 -11.92 0.21 1.75
N ALA A 74 -11.41 -0.71 0.94
CA ALA A 74 -10.10 -0.61 0.30
C ALA A 74 -10.04 0.56 -0.70
N LEU A 75 -11.08 0.73 -1.54
CA LEU A 75 -11.18 1.86 -2.46
C LEU A 75 -11.29 3.20 -1.72
N GLY A 76 -12.08 3.24 -0.64
CA GLY A 76 -12.20 4.42 0.22
C GLY A 76 -10.87 4.79 0.89
N ALA A 77 -10.14 3.80 1.42
CA ALA A 77 -8.81 4.01 1.97
C ALA A 77 -7.81 4.50 0.91
N ALA A 78 -7.82 3.90 -0.29
CA ALA A 78 -6.97 4.34 -1.39
C ALA A 78 -7.29 5.78 -1.83
N ALA A 79 -8.57 6.12 -1.97
CA ALA A 79 -9.01 7.48 -2.29
C ALA A 79 -8.60 8.48 -1.20
N LEU A 80 -8.71 8.11 0.07
CA LEU A 80 -8.28 8.93 1.20
C LEU A 80 -6.78 9.20 1.16
N VAL A 81 -5.96 8.19 0.87
CA VAL A 81 -4.51 8.36 0.70
C VAL A 81 -4.19 9.30 -0.46
N LEU A 82 -4.88 9.16 -1.60
CA LEU A 82 -4.71 10.05 -2.75
C LEU A 82 -5.10 11.50 -2.44
N LEU A 83 -6.17 11.71 -1.67
CA LEU A 83 -6.57 13.04 -1.22
C LEU A 83 -5.56 13.64 -0.24
N LEU A 84 -4.98 12.80 0.62
CA LEU A 84 -3.96 13.19 1.60
C LEU A 84 -2.54 13.24 1.01
N GLN A 85 -2.35 13.02 -0.29
CA GLN A 85 -1.02 12.98 -0.90
C GLN A 85 -0.22 14.26 -0.67
N VAL A 86 -0.89 15.42 -0.67
CA VAL A 86 -0.25 16.74 -0.48
C VAL A 86 0.22 16.92 0.97
N PRO A 87 -0.63 16.75 2.00
CA PRO A 87 -0.17 16.84 3.39
C PRO A 87 0.82 15.74 3.76
N LEU A 88 0.68 14.52 3.22
CA LEU A 88 1.66 13.43 3.42
C LEU A 88 3.04 13.81 2.87
N ARG A 89 3.09 14.47 1.71
CA ARG A 89 4.34 14.94 1.11
C ARG A 89 4.98 16.04 1.95
N GLU A 90 4.18 17.01 2.40
CA GLU A 90 4.69 18.12 3.24
C GLU A 90 5.16 17.64 4.60
N ALA A 91 4.39 16.78 5.28
CA ALA A 91 4.80 16.17 6.55
C ALA A 91 6.04 15.28 6.39
N GLY A 92 6.09 14.49 5.30
CA GLY A 92 7.21 13.62 4.99
C GLY A 92 8.51 14.39 4.73
N PHE A 93 8.45 15.47 3.95
CA PHE A 93 9.62 16.33 3.74
C PHE A 93 9.99 17.13 4.98
N GLY A 94 9.02 17.52 5.82
CA GLY A 94 9.30 18.18 7.10
C GLY A 94 9.97 17.28 8.13
N LEU A 95 9.66 15.98 8.13
CA LEU A 95 10.26 14.99 9.04
C LEU A 95 11.62 14.46 8.53
N LEU A 96 11.83 14.38 7.21
CA LEU A 96 13.03 13.78 6.60
C LEU A 96 14.04 14.82 6.08
N GLY A 97 13.62 16.06 5.87
CA GLY A 97 14.45 17.17 5.40
C GLY A 97 14.95 18.11 6.51
N GLY A 98 14.79 17.71 7.78
CA GLY A 98 15.35 18.40 8.95
C GLY A 98 16.75 17.89 9.30
#